data_AF-X1U5K6-F1
#
_entry.id   AF-X1U5K6-F1
#
_cell.length_a   1.000
_cell.length_b   1.000
_cell.length_c   1.000
_cell.angle_alpha   90.00
_cell.angle_beta   90.00
_cell.angle_gamma   90.00
#
_symmetry.space_group_name_H-M   'P 1'
#
loop_
_entity.id
_entity.type
_entity.pdbx_description
1 polymer ?
#
loop_
_entity_poly.entity_id
_entity_poly.type
_entity_poly.pdbx_seq_one_letter_code
_entity_poly.pdbx_strand_id
1 'polypeptide(L)' 'MKILHFADLHLGVESYGRIDPTTGLSSRFHDFLSALDQVVDYARQNRVDLVLFCGDAYKSR' A
#
# COMPACT_ATOMS: atom_id res chain seq x y z
N MET A 1 -24.58 -1.10 3.00
CA MET A 1 -23.40 -1.58 2.27
C MET A 1 -22.33 -0.52 2.33
N LYS A 2 -21.17 -0.83 2.93
CA LYS A 2 -20.00 0.04 3.04
C LYS A 2 -18.96 -0.41 2.02
N ILE A 3 -18.52 0.52 1.19
CA ILE A 3 -17.50 0.27 0.17
C ILE A 3 -16.27 1.12 0.52
N LEU A 4 -15.10 0.50 0.50
CA LEU A 4 -13.83 1.20 0.60
C LEU A 4 -13.15 1.14 -0.76
N HIS A 5 -12.74 2.29 -1.27
CA HIS A 5 -12.04 2.40 -2.54
C HIS A 5 -10.70 3.09 -2.32
N PHE A 6 -9.62 2.48 -2.80
CA PHE A 6 -8.29 3.07 -2.82
C PHE A 6 -7.61 2.76 -4.17
N ALA A 7 -6.59 3.53 -4.50
CA ALA A 7 -5.90 3.39 -5.77
C ALA A 7 -4.41 3.69 -5.69
N ASP A 8 -3.68 3.30 -6.74
CA ASP A 8 -2.32 3.75 -7.03
C ASP A 8 -1.32 3.48 -5.90
N LEU A 9 -1.21 2.21 -5.53
CA LEU A 9 -0.30 1.76 -4.48
C LEU A 9 1.18 1.91 -4.90
N HIS A 10 1.48 1.76 -6.19
CA HIS A 10 2.81 1.95 -6.78
C HIS A 10 3.95 1.24 -6.03
N LEU A 11 3.73 -0.03 -5.64
CA LEU A 11 4.80 -0.86 -5.05
C LEU A 11 5.99 -0.93 -6.00
N GLY A 12 7.20 -0.69 -5.46
CA GLY A 12 8.43 -0.59 -6.25
C GLY A 12 8.81 0.84 -6.66
N VAL A 13 8.07 1.86 -6.25
CA VAL A 13 8.60 3.24 -6.25
C VAL A 13 9.61 3.39 -5.12
N GLU A 14 10.85 3.72 -5.49
CA GLU A 14 11.96 3.83 -4.54
C GLU A 14 12.53 5.27 -4.44
N SER A 15 11.86 6.24 -5.05
CA SER A 15 12.28 7.64 -5.05
C SER A 15 12.50 8.16 -3.64
N TYR A 16 13.66 8.77 -3.40
CA TYR A 16 14.09 9.27 -2.08
C TYR A 16 14.17 8.21 -0.97
N GLY A 17 14.09 6.93 -1.33
CA GLY A 17 14.29 5.81 -0.42
C GLY A 17 15.75 5.55 -0.08
N ARG A 18 15.97 4.87 1.04
CA ARG A 18 17.27 4.33 1.44
C ARG A 18 17.17 2.82 1.47
N ILE A 19 18.23 2.10 1.09
CA ILE A 19 18.25 0.64 1.24
C ILE A 19 18.33 0.31 2.73
N ASP A 20 17.39 -0.48 3.21
CA ASP A 20 17.45 -1.09 4.53
C ASP A 20 18.53 -2.18 4.50
N PRO A 21 19.58 -2.08 5.35
CA PRO A 21 20.68 -3.05 5.35
C PRO A 21 20.26 -4.45 5.83
N THR A 22 19.11 -4.56 6.52
CA THR A 22 18.59 -5.81 7.08
C THR A 22 17.81 -6.58 6.03
N THR A 23 16.95 -5.90 5.27
CA THR A 23 16.04 -6.55 4.30
C THR A 23 16.57 -6.48 2.87
N GLY A 24 17.51 -5.57 2.58
CA GLY A 24 18.01 -5.32 1.23
C GLY A 24 17.01 -4.57 0.34
N LEU A 25 15.87 -4.13 0.88
CA LEU A 25 14.82 -3.42 0.15
C LEU A 25 14.89 -1.91 0.41
N SER A 26 14.35 -1.11 -0.52
CA SER A 26 14.17 0.33 -0.27
C SER A 26 13.19 0.57 0.89
N SER A 27 13.51 1.53 1.75
CA SER A 27 12.67 2.00 2.85
C SER A 27 11.26 2.38 2.38
N ARG A 28 11.14 2.85 1.14
CA ARG A 28 9.87 3.18 0.51
C ARG A 28 8.94 1.98 0.42
N PHE A 29 9.47 0.79 0.19
CA PHE A 29 8.67 -0.42 0.16
C PHE A 29 7.93 -0.64 1.48
N HIS A 30 8.64 -0.48 2.61
CA HIS A 30 8.03 -0.55 3.93
C HIS A 30 7.03 0.58 4.18
N ASP A 31 7.31 1.80 3.72
CA ASP A 31 6.38 2.93 3.85
C ASP A 31 5.02 2.65 3.15
N PHE A 32 5.05 2.11 1.92
CA PHE A 32 3.83 1.76 1.19
C PHE A 32 3.05 0.62 1.84
N LEU A 33 3.74 -0.41 2.35
CA LEU A 33 3.09 -1.49 3.08
C LEU A 33 2.44 -0.99 4.37
N SER A 34 3.12 -0.12 5.13
CA SER A 34 2.54 0.47 6.34
C SER A 34 1.30 1.33 6.05
N ALA A 35 1.28 2.05 4.93
CA ALA A 35 0.08 2.77 4.50
C ALA A 35 -1.06 1.82 4.11
N LEU A 36 -0.75 0.73 3.39
CA LEU A 36 -1.73 -0.29 3.03
C LEU A 36 -2.31 -0.99 4.27
N ASP A 37 -1.48 -1.28 5.27
CA ASP A 37 -1.93 -1.87 6.54
C ASP A 37 -2.98 -0.99 7.24
N GLN A 38 -2.81 0.34 7.19
CA GLN A 38 -3.82 1.27 7.74
C GLN A 38 -5.16 1.17 6.99
N VAL A 39 -5.13 1.01 5.66
CA VAL A 39 -6.34 0.80 4.85
C VAL A 39 -7.02 -0.52 5.23
N VAL A 40 -6.25 -1.59 5.38
CA VAL A 40 -6.74 -2.92 5.78
C VAL A 40 -7.35 -2.87 7.18
N ASP A 41 -6.66 -2.26 8.15
CA ASP A 41 -7.15 -2.11 9.51
C ASP A 41 -8.42 -1.27 9.56
N TYR A 42 -8.49 -0.17 8.81
CA TYR A 42 -9.71 0.63 8.69
C TYR A 42 -10.87 -0.20 8.14
N ALA A 43 -10.64 -0.96 7.07
CA ALA A 43 -11.68 -1.81 6.47
C ALA A 43 -12.22 -2.83 7.48
N ARG A 44 -11.33 -3.46 8.25
CA ARG A 44 -11.66 -4.47 9.25
C ARG A 44 -12.42 -3.87 10.43
N GLN A 45 -11.95 -2.74 10.97
CA GLN A 45 -12.60 -2.04 12.09
C GLN A 45 -13.99 -1.53 11.74
N ASN A 46 -14.20 -1.08 10.49
CA ASN A 46 -15.46 -0.49 10.06
C ASN A 46 -16.45 -1.50 9.47
N ARG A 47 -16.10 -2.78 9.39
CA ARG A 47 -16.89 -3.85 8.75
C ARG A 47 -17.28 -3.43 7.32
N VAL A 48 -16.28 -3.10 6.52
CA VAL A 48 -16.47 -2.80 5.09
C VAL A 48 -16.92 -4.08 4.37
N ASP A 49 -17.95 -3.96 3.54
CA ASP A 49 -18.57 -5.08 2.81
C ASP A 49 -17.86 -5.38 1.48
N LEU A 50 -17.23 -4.37 0.87
CA LEU A 50 -16.52 -4.48 -0.40
C LEU A 50 -15.32 -3.52 -0.43
N VAL A 51 -14.16 -4.04 -0.84
CA VAL A 51 -12.96 -3.24 -1.13
C VAL A 51 -12.73 -3.20 -2.63
N LEU A 52 -12.59 -2.01 -3.17
CA LEU A 52 -12.21 -1.76 -4.56
C LEU A 52 -10.80 -1.20 -4.58
N PHE A 53 -9.90 -1.94 -5.21
CA PHE A 53 -8.56 -1.47 -5.53
C PHE A 53 -8.50 -1.15 -7.02
N CYS A 54 -8.16 0.09 -7.35
CA CYS A 54 -8.12 0.59 -8.72
C CYS A 54 -6.75 1.21 -9.04
N GLY A 55 -6.39 1.33 -10.31
CA GLY A 55 -5.10 1.91 -10.70
C GLY A 55 -3.91 0.98 -10.48
N ASP A 56 -2.73 1.56 -10.36
CA ASP A 56 -1.47 0.81 -10.50
C ASP A 56 -0.99 0.21 -9.17
N ALA A 57 -1.02 -1.12 -9.08
CA ALA A 57 -0.52 -1.84 -7.90
C ALA A 57 1.01 -1.72 -7.75
N TYR A 58 1.68 -1.75 -8.89
CA TYR A 58 3.13 -1.74 -9.01
C TYR A 58 3.55 -0.53 -9.83
N LYS A 59 4.77 -0.06 -9.60
CA LYS A 59 5.42 0.85 -10.55
C LYS A 59 5.51 0.14 -11.90
N SER A 60 4.83 0.68 -12.91
CA SER A 60 5.02 0.27 -14.30
C SER A 60 6.44 0.69 -14.74
N ARG A 61 7.10 -0.21 -15.49
CA ARG A 61 8.53 -0.18 -15.86
C ARG A 61 9.12 1.21 -16.07
#